data_AF-A0A1F6V0L1-F1
#
_entry.id   AF-A0A1F6V0L1-F1
#
_cell.length_a   1.000
_cell.length_b   1.000
_cell.length_c   1.000
_cell.angle_alpha   90.00
_cell.angle_beta   90.00
_cell.angle_gamma   90.00
#
_symmetry.space_group_name_H-M   'P 1'
#
loop_
_entity.id
_entity.type
_entity.pdbx_description
1 polymer ?
#
loop_
_entity_poly.entity_id
_entity_poly.type
_entity_poly.pdbx_seq_one_letter_code
_entity_poly.pdbx_strand_id
1 'polypeptide(L)'
;MAESSKIGGLDISSEVLRETAKNIQHIEDIEKLITEMLAGKKIHKISRLLEIILAGAIAIYASDVHIEPEKDRGRLRLRLDGVLQDVNFFDLDVYRLLNTRIKLLSGMKLTSKIAQDGRFNIMEGEEEISIRTSLIPGSYGESIVMRILDPKSIQVEMEKLGIEPSLFEIVKKEIIKPNGMILVTGPTGSGKTTTLYAFLRKIYSTEINIITIEDPVEYHLPGITQTQINLEKGYSFPEGLRSALRQDPDVIMVGEIRDGDTAEIAVQSALTGHMVFSTLHTNNAAGVIPRLIDLGVNPKILVSALSLSMAQRLVRKLCTFCKIEHIPTPDENETMKLVMDSIKEEGKSLSNYNINPKMPIKLWSPVGCKECNKTGYKGRIGIFEAIKTDEMIEKIMPENPSEREIKKVARTQGILSMRQDGIVKILNGITSFEEVQSVVDLNEE
;
A
#
# COMPACT_ATOMS: atom_id res chain seq x y z
N MET A 1 31.11 24.50 -2.45
CA MET A 1 31.77 23.75 -1.37
C MET A 1 30.71 23.35 -0.35
N ALA A 2 30.26 22.10 -0.45
CA ALA A 2 29.70 21.26 0.60
C ALA A 2 29.47 19.91 -0.10
N GLU A 3 30.53 19.10 -0.15
CA GLU A 3 30.45 17.70 -0.54
C GLU A 3 29.46 17.02 0.39
N SER A 4 28.34 16.53 -0.14
CA SER A 4 27.53 15.54 0.56
C SER A 4 28.39 14.28 0.69
N SER A 5 28.70 13.92 1.92
CA SER A 5 29.58 12.81 2.25
C SER A 5 29.05 11.50 1.66
N LYS A 6 29.80 10.91 0.72
CA LYS A 6 29.76 9.47 0.40
C LYS A 6 30.13 8.69 1.66
N ILE A 7 29.12 8.20 2.39
CA ILE A 7 29.33 7.17 3.41
C ILE A 7 29.14 5.82 2.71
N GLY A 8 30.25 5.09 2.52
CA GLY A 8 30.27 3.68 2.09
C GLY A 8 30.50 3.44 0.59
N GLY A 9 31.70 3.70 0.08
CA GLY A 9 32.07 3.49 -1.32
C GLY A 9 32.15 2.02 -1.76
N LEU A 10 31.02 1.43 -2.14
CA LEU A 10 30.97 0.10 -2.75
C LEU A 10 29.69 -0.03 -3.61
N ASP A 11 29.64 0.73 -4.71
CA ASP A 11 28.48 0.86 -5.60
C ASP A 11 28.01 -0.49 -6.18
N ILE A 12 26.69 -0.65 -6.25
CA ILE A 12 26.03 -1.67 -7.07
C ILE A 12 26.05 -1.15 -8.51
N SER A 13 26.60 -1.91 -9.46
CA SER A 13 26.74 -1.43 -10.83
C SER A 13 25.38 -1.35 -11.53
N SER A 14 24.99 -0.14 -11.95
CA SER A 14 23.72 0.14 -12.62
C SER A 14 23.62 -0.49 -14.02
N GLU A 15 24.74 -0.64 -14.71
CA GLU A 15 24.82 -1.33 -15.99
C GLU A 15 24.57 -2.83 -15.80
N VAL A 16 25.23 -3.42 -14.81
CA VAL A 16 25.06 -4.81 -14.41
C VAL A 16 23.63 -5.11 -14.00
N LEU A 17 23.01 -4.25 -13.17
CA LEU A 17 21.61 -4.44 -12.77
C LEU A 17 20.70 -4.49 -14.00
N ARG A 18 20.84 -3.53 -14.92
CA ARG A 18 20.01 -3.44 -16.13
C ARG A 18 20.22 -4.62 -17.07
N GLU A 19 21.46 -5.01 -17.36
CA GLU A 19 21.75 -6.15 -18.21
C GLU A 19 21.23 -7.45 -17.62
N THR A 20 21.33 -7.60 -16.29
CA THR A 20 20.82 -8.78 -15.59
C THR A 20 19.30 -8.81 -15.61
N ALA A 21 18.65 -7.68 -15.31
CA ALA A 21 17.19 -7.54 -15.32
C ALA A 21 16.57 -7.86 -16.69
N LYS A 22 17.22 -7.49 -17.81
CA LYS A 22 16.75 -7.81 -19.18
C LYS A 22 16.58 -9.30 -19.45
N ASN A 23 17.32 -10.14 -18.74
CA ASN A 23 17.28 -11.60 -18.90
C ASN A 23 16.37 -12.29 -17.88
N ILE A 24 15.65 -11.53 -17.05
CA ILE A 24 14.80 -12.04 -15.98
C ILE A 24 13.36 -11.63 -16.28
N GLN A 25 12.49 -12.61 -16.48
CA GLN A 25 11.06 -12.38 -16.60
C GLN A 25 10.29 -13.07 -15.47
N HIS A 26 10.86 -14.16 -14.93
CA HIS A 26 10.22 -15.01 -13.95
C HIS A 26 11.15 -15.37 -12.81
N ILE A 27 10.58 -15.87 -11.70
CA ILE A 27 11.35 -16.33 -10.53
C ILE A 27 12.36 -17.41 -10.92
N GLU A 28 11.98 -18.33 -11.81
CA GLU A 28 12.86 -19.42 -12.23
C GLU A 28 14.13 -18.91 -12.94
N ASP A 29 14.07 -17.74 -13.60
CA ASP A 29 15.24 -17.13 -14.22
C ASP A 29 16.23 -16.65 -13.14
N ILE A 30 15.71 -16.10 -12.05
CA ILE A 30 16.50 -15.68 -10.88
C ILE A 30 17.15 -16.90 -10.21
N GLU A 31 16.36 -17.94 -9.94
CA GLU A 31 16.83 -19.18 -9.33
C GLU A 31 17.97 -19.81 -10.15
N LYS A 32 17.81 -19.85 -11.48
CA LYS A 32 18.84 -20.36 -12.40
C LYS A 32 20.13 -19.55 -12.32
N LEU A 33 20.05 -18.22 -12.40
CA LEU A 33 21.22 -17.34 -12.34
C LEU A 33 21.96 -17.46 -11.01
N ILE A 34 21.23 -17.55 -9.90
CA ILE A 34 21.82 -17.77 -8.57
C ILE A 34 22.52 -19.13 -8.52
N THR A 35 21.86 -20.20 -8.96
CA THR A 35 22.39 -21.56 -8.91
C THR A 35 23.67 -21.71 -9.74
N GLU A 36 23.67 -21.17 -10.97
CA GLU A 36 24.87 -21.15 -11.84
C GLU A 36 26.03 -20.40 -11.19
N MET A 37 25.74 -19.27 -10.52
CA MET A 37 26.77 -18.48 -9.84
C MET A 37 27.37 -19.23 -8.64
N LEU A 38 26.54 -19.89 -7.84
CA LEU A 38 26.97 -20.66 -6.67
C LEU A 38 27.81 -21.88 -7.07
N ALA A 39 27.49 -22.54 -8.18
CA ALA A 39 28.24 -23.68 -8.70
C ALA A 39 29.67 -23.32 -9.17
N GLY A 40 29.91 -22.07 -9.59
CA GLY A 40 31.16 -21.62 -10.20
C GLY A 40 32.39 -21.52 -9.28
N LYS A 41 32.33 -21.97 -8.01
CA LYS A 41 33.39 -21.93 -6.97
C LYS A 41 34.07 -20.56 -6.75
N LYS A 42 33.57 -19.47 -7.33
CA LYS A 42 34.10 -18.10 -7.17
C LYS A 42 33.32 -17.35 -6.08
N ILE A 43 33.54 -17.75 -4.82
CA ILE A 43 32.97 -17.12 -3.61
C ILE A 43 33.34 -15.61 -3.51
N HIS A 44 34.36 -15.15 -4.25
CA HIS A 44 34.78 -13.74 -4.34
C HIS A 44 33.80 -12.77 -5.02
N LYS A 45 32.60 -13.22 -5.42
CA LYS A 45 31.63 -12.38 -6.11
C LYS A 45 30.33 -12.16 -5.33
N ILE A 46 30.36 -12.11 -3.99
CA ILE A 46 29.15 -11.87 -3.18
C ILE A 46 28.35 -10.62 -3.63
N SER A 47 29.05 -9.56 -4.06
CA SER A 47 28.41 -8.36 -4.63
C SER A 47 27.59 -8.69 -5.88
N ARG A 48 28.08 -9.59 -6.74
CA ARG A 48 27.36 -10.04 -7.92
C ARG A 48 26.13 -10.88 -7.58
N LEU A 49 26.19 -11.69 -6.52
CA LEU A 49 25.01 -12.41 -6.04
C LEU A 49 23.93 -11.43 -5.61
N LEU A 50 24.31 -10.43 -4.81
CA LEU A 50 23.38 -9.40 -4.37
C LEU A 50 22.82 -8.59 -5.56
N GLU A 51 23.65 -8.26 -6.55
CA GLU A 51 23.21 -7.63 -7.81
C GLU A 51 22.17 -8.48 -8.55
N ILE A 52 22.36 -9.81 -8.66
CA ILE A 52 21.39 -10.72 -9.30
C ILE A 52 20.08 -10.74 -8.51
N ILE A 53 20.15 -10.82 -7.18
CA ILE A 53 18.98 -10.82 -6.30
C ILE A 53 18.18 -9.53 -6.48
N LEU A 54 18.84 -8.37 -6.43
CA LEU A 54 18.20 -7.06 -6.56
C LEU A 54 17.67 -6.83 -7.98
N ALA A 55 18.47 -7.09 -9.01
CA ALA A 55 18.03 -6.98 -10.40
C ALA A 55 16.82 -7.89 -10.68
N GLY A 56 16.86 -9.12 -10.17
CA GLY A 56 15.76 -10.05 -10.29
C GLY A 56 14.50 -9.55 -9.59
N ALA A 57 14.62 -9.10 -8.33
CA ALA A 57 13.51 -8.55 -7.56
C ALA A 57 12.86 -7.34 -8.26
N ILE A 58 13.66 -6.42 -8.81
CA ILE A 58 13.17 -5.26 -9.55
C ILE A 58 12.48 -5.68 -10.84
N ALA A 59 13.11 -6.56 -11.64
CA ALA A 59 12.58 -7.01 -12.93
C ALA A 59 11.20 -7.65 -12.83
N ILE A 60 10.93 -8.38 -11.74
CA ILE A 60 9.63 -9.01 -11.48
C ILE A 60 8.71 -8.18 -10.56
N TYR A 61 9.05 -6.93 -10.28
CA TYR A 61 8.28 -6.00 -9.44
C TYR A 61 8.01 -6.50 -8.01
N ALA A 62 9.00 -7.16 -7.40
CA ALA A 62 8.94 -7.55 -6.00
C ALA A 62 9.03 -6.34 -5.06
N SER A 63 8.20 -6.34 -4.03
CA SER A 63 8.14 -5.25 -3.03
C SER A 63 9.19 -5.38 -1.94
N ASP A 64 9.50 -6.61 -1.52
CA ASP A 64 10.50 -6.89 -0.48
C ASP A 64 11.36 -8.10 -0.88
N VAL A 65 12.64 -8.05 -0.53
CA VAL A 65 13.58 -9.17 -0.55
C VAL A 65 13.79 -9.64 0.88
N HIS A 66 13.57 -10.92 1.14
CA HIS A 66 13.76 -11.55 2.44
C HIS A 66 14.93 -12.55 2.36
N ILE A 67 15.93 -12.37 3.22
CA ILE A 67 17.04 -13.32 3.38
C ILE A 67 17.05 -13.77 4.84
N GLU A 68 16.76 -15.05 5.06
CA GLU A 68 16.50 -15.60 6.39
C GLU A 68 17.43 -16.78 6.68
N PRO A 69 18.16 -16.76 7.81
CA PRO A 69 18.94 -17.92 8.24
C PRO A 69 18.03 -18.96 8.89
N GLU A 70 18.10 -20.18 8.41
CA GLU A 70 17.58 -21.39 9.07
C GLU A 70 18.74 -22.13 9.76
N LYS A 71 18.45 -23.27 10.39
CA LYS A 71 19.44 -24.05 11.16
C LYS A 71 20.69 -24.41 10.35
N ASP A 72 20.48 -24.86 9.11
CA ASP A 72 21.54 -25.45 8.28
C ASP A 72 21.73 -24.74 6.93
N ARG A 73 20.95 -23.68 6.63
CA ARG A 73 20.96 -22.98 5.34
C ARG A 73 20.41 -21.56 5.45
N GLY A 74 20.69 -20.72 4.46
CA GLY A 74 19.97 -19.48 4.19
C GLY A 74 18.84 -19.68 3.18
N ARG A 75 17.75 -18.93 3.35
CA ARG A 75 16.57 -18.93 2.48
C ARG A 75 16.37 -17.54 1.88
N LEU A 76 16.21 -17.47 0.57
CA LEU A 76 15.84 -16.26 -0.16
C LEU A 76 14.37 -16.34 -0.59
N ARG A 77 13.60 -15.32 -0.20
CA ARG A 77 12.22 -15.13 -0.63
C ARG A 77 12.01 -13.74 -1.21
N LEU A 78 11.10 -13.64 -2.17
CA LEU A 78 10.66 -12.36 -2.74
C LEU A 78 9.17 -12.17 -2.46
N ARG A 79 8.77 -10.94 -2.09
CA ARG A 79 7.35 -10.60 -1.91
C ARG A 79 6.77 -10.08 -3.22
N LEU A 80 5.93 -10.90 -3.85
CA LEU A 80 5.19 -10.58 -5.06
C LEU A 80 3.71 -10.39 -4.73
N ASP A 81 3.16 -9.26 -5.12
CA ASP A 81 1.74 -8.93 -4.90
C ASP A 81 1.27 -9.17 -3.45
N GLY A 82 2.14 -8.91 -2.47
CA GLY A 82 1.87 -9.08 -1.04
C GLY A 82 2.24 -10.45 -0.46
N VAL A 83 2.51 -11.46 -1.30
CA VAL A 83 2.77 -12.84 -0.87
C VAL A 83 4.24 -13.21 -1.04
N LEU A 84 4.82 -13.91 -0.06
CA LEU A 84 6.20 -14.38 -0.12
C LEU A 84 6.32 -15.65 -0.98
N GLN A 85 7.27 -15.63 -1.92
CA GLN A 85 7.62 -16.76 -2.77
C GLN A 85 9.06 -17.19 -2.51
N ASP A 86 9.29 -18.49 -2.38
CA ASP A 86 10.64 -19.05 -2.29
C ASP A 86 11.34 -18.94 -3.63
N VAL A 87 12.60 -18.47 -3.62
CA VAL A 87 13.41 -18.31 -4.83
C VAL A 87 14.62 -19.22 -4.83
N ASN A 88 15.35 -19.29 -3.70
CA ASN A 88 16.55 -20.11 -3.62
C ASN A 88 16.94 -20.43 -2.17
N PHE A 89 17.74 -21.48 -1.99
CA PHE A 89 18.39 -21.83 -0.74
C PHE A 89 19.91 -21.92 -0.96
N PHE A 90 20.69 -21.39 -0.03
CA PHE A 90 22.16 -21.40 -0.10
C PHE A 90 22.78 -21.70 1.25
N ASP A 91 24.06 -22.06 1.26
CA ASP A 91 24.78 -22.41 2.48
C ASP A 91 24.92 -21.22 3.44
N LEU A 92 25.08 -21.51 4.75
CA LEU A 92 25.23 -20.48 5.78
C LEU A 92 26.42 -19.54 5.56
N ASP A 93 27.48 -20.00 4.89
CA ASP A 93 28.62 -19.15 4.55
C ASP A 93 28.25 -18.08 3.52
N VAL A 94 27.44 -18.43 2.52
CA VAL A 94 26.90 -17.47 1.54
C VAL A 94 25.99 -16.46 2.24
N TYR A 95 25.11 -16.94 3.13
CA TYR A 95 24.26 -16.09 3.97
C TYR A 95 25.08 -15.06 4.77
N ARG A 96 26.13 -15.51 5.48
CA ARG A 96 26.98 -14.63 6.32
C ARG A 96 27.68 -13.57 5.48
N LEU A 97 28.13 -13.92 4.28
CA LEU A 97 28.73 -12.99 3.33
C LEU A 97 27.69 -11.97 2.82
N LEU A 98 26.48 -12.40 2.48
CA LEU A 98 25.37 -11.50 2.10
C LEU A 98 25.02 -10.54 3.24
N ASN A 99 24.89 -11.04 4.45
CA ASN A 99 24.62 -10.22 5.64
C ASN A 99 25.67 -9.12 5.80
N THR A 100 26.95 -9.49 5.81
CA THR A 100 28.07 -8.55 5.93
C THR A 100 28.03 -7.51 4.80
N ARG A 101 27.77 -7.95 3.56
CA ARG A 101 27.70 -7.08 2.39
C ARG A 101 26.55 -6.06 2.50
N ILE A 102 25.37 -6.51 2.91
CA ILE A 102 24.17 -5.67 3.04
C ILE A 102 24.33 -4.67 4.18
N LYS A 103 24.93 -5.07 5.31
CA LYS A 103 25.26 -4.15 6.41
C LYS A 103 26.19 -3.02 5.97
N LEU A 104 27.23 -3.35 5.20
CA LEU A 104 28.17 -2.36 4.66
C LEU A 104 27.48 -1.34 3.75
N LEU A 105 26.64 -1.82 2.83
CA LEU A 105 25.88 -0.95 1.92
C LEU A 105 24.91 -0.04 2.68
N SER A 106 24.26 -0.58 3.70
CA SER A 106 23.21 0.13 4.46
C SER A 106 23.76 1.03 5.58
N GLY A 107 25.09 1.15 5.71
CA GLY A 107 25.74 1.94 6.77
C GLY A 107 25.59 1.38 8.19
N MET A 108 25.34 0.08 8.32
CA MET A 108 25.08 -0.60 9.60
C MET A 108 26.37 -1.10 10.27
N LYS A 109 26.32 -1.32 11.60
CA LYS A 109 27.43 -1.90 12.36
C LYS A 109 27.50 -3.41 12.14
N LEU A 110 28.67 -3.90 11.72
CA LEU A 110 28.90 -5.33 11.46
C LEU A 110 28.77 -6.21 12.70
N THR A 111 29.26 -5.71 13.84
CA THR A 111 29.37 -6.47 15.11
C THR A 111 28.17 -6.33 16.04
N SER A 112 27.18 -5.51 15.69
CA SER A 112 26.01 -5.28 16.53
C SER A 112 25.15 -6.54 16.64
N LYS A 113 24.53 -6.73 17.82
CA LYS A 113 23.60 -7.83 18.12
C LYS A 113 22.17 -7.37 18.34
N ILE A 114 21.89 -6.08 18.16
CA ILE A 114 20.55 -5.51 18.24
C ILE A 114 19.96 -5.35 16.83
N ALA A 115 18.64 -5.15 16.74
CA ALA A 115 18.02 -4.80 15.47
C ALA A 115 18.63 -3.51 14.89
N GLN A 116 18.72 -3.45 13.57
CA GLN A 116 19.31 -2.32 12.86
C GLN A 116 18.50 -1.99 11.60
N ASP A 117 18.28 -0.71 11.39
CA ASP A 117 17.73 -0.14 10.18
C ASP A 117 18.81 0.64 9.44
N GLY A 118 18.69 0.68 8.11
CA GLY A 118 19.59 1.42 7.25
C GLY A 118 18.99 1.55 5.86
N ARG A 119 19.71 2.25 5.00
CA ARG A 119 19.24 2.53 3.64
C ARG A 119 20.42 2.65 2.71
N PHE A 120 20.20 2.31 1.45
CA PHE A 120 21.12 2.59 0.36
C PHE A 120 20.33 2.79 -0.92
N ASN A 121 20.92 3.45 -1.90
CA ASN A 121 20.29 3.70 -3.18
C ASN A 121 20.98 2.89 -4.27
N ILE A 122 20.22 2.51 -5.29
CA ILE A 122 20.73 1.90 -6.50
C ILE A 122 20.23 2.69 -7.70
N MET A 123 21.02 2.74 -8.77
CA MET A 123 20.63 3.43 -10.00
C MET A 123 20.14 2.42 -11.02
N GLU A 124 18.93 2.62 -11.54
CA GLU A 124 18.39 1.93 -12.72
C GLU A 124 18.32 2.92 -13.88
N GLY A 125 19.43 3.08 -14.61
CA GLY A 125 19.53 4.14 -15.61
C GLY A 125 19.65 5.51 -14.96
N GLU A 126 18.70 6.39 -15.25
CA GLU A 126 18.62 7.73 -14.63
C GLU A 126 17.76 7.73 -13.36
N GLU A 127 17.03 6.65 -13.10
CA GLU A 127 16.16 6.55 -11.94
C GLU A 127 16.92 6.01 -10.73
N GLU A 128 16.71 6.65 -9.59
CA GLU A 128 17.22 6.21 -8.30
C GLU A 128 16.16 5.39 -7.56
N ILE A 129 16.48 4.15 -7.24
CA ILE A 129 15.63 3.27 -6.43
C ILE A 129 16.23 3.22 -5.03
N SER A 130 15.44 3.62 -4.03
CA SER A 130 15.89 3.55 -2.64
C SER A 130 15.56 2.18 -2.05
N ILE A 131 16.52 1.60 -1.34
CA ILE A 131 16.34 0.32 -0.65
C ILE A 131 16.44 0.57 0.85
N ARG A 132 15.33 0.35 1.55
CA ARG A 132 15.29 0.37 3.01
C ARG A 132 15.58 -1.04 3.53
N THR A 133 16.55 -1.13 4.41
CA THR A 133 17.02 -2.41 4.94
C THR A 133 16.77 -2.49 6.44
N SER A 134 16.21 -3.60 6.89
CA SER A 134 15.98 -3.92 8.30
C SER A 134 16.58 -5.28 8.64
N LEU A 135 17.33 -5.34 9.74
CA LEU A 135 17.93 -6.55 10.28
C LEU A 135 17.38 -6.81 11.68
N ILE A 136 16.91 -8.03 11.92
CA ILE A 136 16.45 -8.47 13.25
C ILE A 136 17.26 -9.70 13.67
N PRO A 137 17.88 -9.70 14.87
CA PRO A 137 18.61 -10.85 15.38
C PRO A 137 17.66 -12.03 15.65
N GLY A 138 18.06 -13.23 15.22
CA GLY A 138 17.34 -14.48 15.45
C GLY A 138 18.29 -15.61 15.88
N SER A 139 17.73 -16.82 16.08
CA SER A 139 18.45 -17.97 16.64
C SER A 139 19.62 -18.47 15.78
N TYR A 140 19.55 -18.30 14.46
CA TYR A 140 20.54 -18.81 13.50
C TYR A 140 21.35 -17.71 12.80
N GLY A 141 21.09 -16.45 13.15
CA GLY A 141 21.64 -15.27 12.51
C GLY A 141 20.61 -14.13 12.46
N GLU A 142 20.94 -13.04 11.80
CA GLU A 142 19.98 -11.95 11.56
C GLU A 142 19.12 -12.24 10.33
N SER A 143 17.80 -12.12 10.49
CA SER A 143 16.88 -12.02 9.37
C SER A 143 17.02 -10.65 8.72
N ILE A 144 17.08 -10.62 7.38
CA ILE A 144 17.30 -9.42 6.59
C ILE A 144 16.06 -9.20 5.71
N VAL A 145 15.51 -8.00 5.77
CA VAL A 145 14.46 -7.53 4.86
C VAL A 145 14.95 -6.28 4.15
N MET A 146 14.91 -6.29 2.82
CA MET A 146 15.16 -5.13 1.98
C MET A 146 13.87 -4.76 1.25
N ARG A 147 13.28 -3.62 1.59
CA ARG A 147 12.13 -3.05 0.88
C ARG A 147 12.61 -2.22 -0.30
N ILE A 148 12.08 -2.53 -1.47
CA ILE A 148 12.40 -1.83 -2.72
C ILE A 148 11.39 -0.70 -2.91
N LEU A 149 11.86 0.54 -2.87
CA LEU A 149 11.05 1.73 -3.12
C LEU A 149 11.27 2.16 -4.57
N ASP A 150 10.57 1.48 -5.49
CA ASP A 150 10.60 1.79 -6.92
C ASP A 150 9.60 2.92 -7.23
N PRO A 151 10.06 4.10 -7.69
CA PRO A 151 9.19 5.23 -8.05
C PRO A 151 8.14 4.87 -9.10
N LYS A 152 8.44 3.96 -10.05
CA LYS A 152 7.51 3.54 -11.10
C LYS A 152 6.29 2.83 -10.53
N SER A 153 6.46 2.08 -9.43
CA SER A 153 5.42 1.25 -8.83
C SER A 153 4.28 2.06 -8.19
N ILE A 154 4.48 3.36 -7.92
CA ILE A 154 3.52 4.20 -7.18
C ILE A 154 2.91 5.33 -8.03
N GLN A 155 3.28 5.43 -9.31
CA GLN A 155 2.65 6.32 -10.31
C GLN A 155 1.30 5.79 -10.82
N VAL A 156 0.50 5.20 -9.94
CA VAL A 156 -0.83 4.69 -10.30
C VAL A 156 -1.78 5.88 -10.51
N GLU A 157 -2.35 6.00 -11.70
CA GLU A 157 -3.40 6.97 -11.98
C GLU A 157 -4.64 6.69 -11.10
N MET A 158 -5.34 7.74 -10.70
CA MET A 158 -6.52 7.62 -9.83
C MET A 158 -7.58 6.68 -10.44
N GLU A 159 -7.74 6.71 -11.76
CA GLU A 159 -8.63 5.86 -12.56
C GLU A 159 -8.27 4.36 -12.49
N LYS A 160 -7.00 4.04 -12.20
CA LYS A 160 -6.48 2.66 -12.15
C LYS A 160 -6.45 2.08 -10.75
N LEU A 161 -6.84 2.84 -9.71
CA LEU A 161 -6.85 2.37 -8.32
C LEU A 161 -7.86 1.23 -8.09
N GLY A 162 -8.91 1.16 -8.90
CA GLY A 162 -10.01 0.20 -8.73
C GLY A 162 -11.18 0.72 -7.90
N ILE A 163 -11.27 2.04 -7.73
CA ILE A 163 -12.44 2.71 -7.15
C ILE A 163 -13.62 2.49 -8.09
N GLU A 164 -14.72 1.99 -7.57
CA GLU A 164 -15.92 1.73 -8.36
C GLU A 164 -16.57 3.03 -8.89
N PRO A 165 -17.24 3.02 -10.05
CA PRO A 165 -17.67 4.25 -10.73
C PRO A 165 -18.48 5.26 -9.90
N SER A 166 -19.40 4.79 -9.04
CA SER A 166 -20.24 5.67 -8.22
C SER A 166 -19.39 6.40 -7.17
N LEU A 167 -18.57 5.66 -6.42
CA LEU A 167 -17.60 6.22 -5.49
C LEU A 167 -16.55 7.09 -6.19
N PHE A 168 -16.09 6.71 -7.39
CA PHE A 168 -15.10 7.47 -8.14
C PHE A 168 -15.62 8.89 -8.45
N GLU A 169 -16.87 9.02 -8.88
CA GLU A 169 -17.48 10.34 -9.12
C GLU A 169 -17.71 11.14 -7.83
N ILE A 170 -17.95 10.49 -6.70
CA ILE A 170 -18.00 11.15 -5.39
C ILE A 170 -16.61 11.67 -5.06
N VAL A 171 -15.58 10.82 -5.03
CA VAL A 171 -14.21 11.20 -4.69
C VAL A 171 -13.72 12.33 -5.59
N LYS A 172 -13.95 12.25 -6.90
CA LYS A 172 -13.55 13.28 -7.87
C LYS A 172 -14.15 14.66 -7.55
N LYS A 173 -15.38 14.72 -7.04
CA LYS A 173 -16.03 15.96 -6.60
C LYS A 173 -15.52 16.42 -5.24
N GLU A 174 -15.25 15.49 -4.33
CA GLU A 174 -14.83 15.77 -2.96
C GLU A 174 -13.39 16.31 -2.91
N ILE A 175 -12.46 15.75 -3.68
CA ILE A 175 -11.03 16.16 -3.64
C ILE A 175 -10.75 17.57 -4.18
N ILE A 176 -11.68 18.16 -4.96
CA ILE A 176 -11.54 19.50 -5.54
C ILE A 176 -12.31 20.58 -4.75
N LYS A 177 -12.94 20.22 -3.63
CA LYS A 177 -13.60 21.22 -2.78
C LYS A 177 -12.56 22.19 -2.22
N PRO A 178 -12.93 23.46 -1.97
CA PRO A 178 -11.99 24.46 -1.44
C PRO A 178 -11.47 24.08 -0.05
N ASN A 179 -12.28 23.38 0.74
CA ASN A 179 -11.90 22.93 2.07
C ASN A 179 -12.64 21.65 2.47
N GLY A 180 -12.14 21.03 3.53
CA GLY A 180 -12.69 19.79 4.09
C GLY A 180 -11.60 18.77 4.34
N MET A 181 -11.95 17.67 4.99
CA MET A 181 -11.02 16.61 5.36
C MET A 181 -11.45 15.29 4.71
N ILE A 182 -10.52 14.64 4.03
CA ILE A 182 -10.70 13.32 3.44
C ILE A 182 -9.71 12.36 4.09
N LEU A 183 -10.25 11.34 4.75
CA LEU A 183 -9.46 10.35 5.49
C LEU A 183 -9.49 9.01 4.76
N VAL A 184 -8.31 8.48 4.46
CA VAL A 184 -8.15 7.13 3.89
C VAL A 184 -7.64 6.19 4.97
N THR A 185 -8.38 5.13 5.25
CA THR A 185 -8.09 4.19 6.34
C THR A 185 -7.86 2.76 5.84
N GLY A 186 -7.22 1.96 6.68
CA GLY A 186 -6.89 0.57 6.44
C GLY A 186 -5.55 0.16 7.06
N PRO A 187 -5.21 -1.14 7.04
CA PRO A 187 -3.99 -1.66 7.64
C PRO A 187 -2.74 -1.20 6.87
N THR A 188 -1.58 -1.55 7.39
CA THR A 188 -0.31 -1.39 6.66
C THR A 188 -0.35 -2.19 5.36
N GLY A 189 0.14 -1.60 4.27
CA GLY A 189 0.16 -2.25 2.95
C GLY A 189 -1.17 -2.26 2.19
N SER A 190 -2.21 -1.58 2.67
CA SER A 190 -3.49 -1.45 1.95
C SER A 190 -3.50 -0.38 0.84
N GLY A 191 -2.38 0.27 0.57
CA GLY A 191 -2.23 1.27 -0.50
C GLY A 191 -2.65 2.71 -0.13
N LYS A 192 -2.67 3.08 1.16
CA LYS A 192 -3.16 4.42 1.62
C LYS A 192 -2.39 5.57 0.99
N THR A 193 -1.07 5.53 1.11
CA THR A 193 -0.18 6.52 0.52
C THR A 193 -0.31 6.57 -1.00
N THR A 194 -0.44 5.41 -1.67
CA THR A 194 -0.67 5.34 -3.12
C THR A 194 -1.94 6.06 -3.54
N THR A 195 -3.05 5.83 -2.82
CA THR A 195 -4.34 6.48 -3.07
C THR A 195 -4.26 8.00 -2.82
N LEU A 196 -3.67 8.43 -1.70
CA LEU A 196 -3.51 9.87 -1.41
C LEU A 196 -2.63 10.56 -2.44
N TYR A 197 -1.50 9.97 -2.82
CA TYR A 197 -0.64 10.54 -3.84
C TYR A 197 -1.31 10.58 -5.23
N ALA A 198 -2.18 9.62 -5.56
CA ALA A 198 -2.99 9.70 -6.78
C ALA A 198 -3.99 10.86 -6.73
N PHE A 199 -4.59 11.16 -5.57
CA PHE A 199 -5.44 12.33 -5.39
C PHE A 199 -4.64 13.63 -5.54
N LEU A 200 -3.49 13.73 -4.87
CA LEU A 200 -2.61 14.90 -4.98
C LEU A 200 -2.19 15.18 -6.43
N ARG A 201 -1.76 14.15 -7.17
CA ARG A 201 -1.45 14.28 -8.60
C ARG A 201 -2.64 14.72 -9.44
N LYS A 202 -3.86 14.26 -9.09
CA LYS A 202 -5.07 14.58 -9.83
C LYS A 202 -5.46 16.05 -9.70
N ILE A 203 -5.24 16.64 -8.52
CA ILE A 203 -5.61 18.02 -8.23
C ILE A 203 -4.46 19.01 -8.45
N TYR A 204 -3.22 18.54 -8.52
CA TYR A 204 -2.06 19.41 -8.68
C TYR A 204 -2.13 20.29 -9.93
N SER A 205 -1.91 21.58 -9.74
CA SER A 205 -1.66 22.59 -10.77
C SER A 205 -0.66 23.60 -10.22
N THR A 206 -0.07 24.44 -11.07
CA THR A 206 0.86 25.51 -10.62
C THR A 206 0.16 26.63 -9.84
N GLU A 207 -1.18 26.60 -9.75
CA GLU A 207 -1.99 27.57 -9.02
C GLU A 207 -2.35 27.10 -7.61
N ILE A 208 -2.04 25.84 -7.26
CA ILE A 208 -2.42 25.22 -5.99
C ILE A 208 -1.16 24.88 -5.20
N ASN A 209 -1.04 25.45 -4.00
CA ASN A 209 0.04 25.14 -3.08
C ASN A 209 -0.28 23.89 -2.25
N ILE A 210 0.46 22.81 -2.52
CA ILE A 210 0.30 21.52 -1.84
C ILE A 210 1.51 21.27 -0.93
N ILE A 211 1.23 21.03 0.36
CA ILE A 211 2.26 20.70 1.36
C ILE A 211 1.96 19.34 1.99
N THR A 212 2.96 18.47 2.09
CA THR A 212 2.86 17.17 2.77
C THR A 212 3.80 17.07 3.97
N ILE A 213 3.36 16.34 5.00
CA ILE A 213 4.14 16.02 6.20
C ILE A 213 4.11 14.50 6.37
N GLU A 214 5.26 13.83 6.25
CA GLU A 214 5.32 12.37 6.07
C GLU A 214 6.42 11.71 6.91
N ASP A 215 6.28 10.42 7.23
CA ASP A 215 7.25 9.65 8.02
C ASP A 215 7.46 8.21 7.48
N PRO A 216 8.39 7.98 6.55
CA PRO A 216 9.14 8.96 5.75
C PRO A 216 8.36 9.42 4.50
N VAL A 217 8.95 10.31 3.71
CA VAL A 217 8.49 10.54 2.33
C VAL A 217 8.86 9.31 1.50
N GLU A 218 7.86 8.66 0.89
CA GLU A 218 8.06 7.41 0.14
C GLU A 218 8.75 7.66 -1.22
N TYR A 219 8.36 8.73 -1.91
CA TYR A 219 9.01 9.21 -3.14
C TYR A 219 8.63 10.66 -3.45
N HIS A 220 9.39 11.27 -4.35
CA HIS A 220 9.21 12.66 -4.70
C HIS A 220 8.07 12.87 -5.72
N LEU A 221 7.12 13.73 -5.39
CA LEU A 221 6.08 14.22 -6.27
C LEU A 221 6.50 15.59 -6.85
N PRO A 222 6.74 15.69 -8.16
CA PRO A 222 7.14 16.95 -8.78
C PRO A 222 6.13 18.05 -8.51
N GLY A 223 6.62 19.22 -8.09
CA GLY A 223 5.80 20.42 -7.85
C GLY A 223 5.08 20.46 -6.49
N ILE A 224 5.17 19.40 -5.69
CA ILE A 224 4.57 19.33 -4.35
C ILE A 224 5.67 19.52 -3.30
N THR A 225 5.41 20.37 -2.30
CA THR A 225 6.34 20.56 -1.18
C THR A 225 6.17 19.42 -0.19
N GLN A 226 7.13 18.50 -0.15
CA GLN A 226 7.08 17.35 0.77
C GLN A 226 8.09 17.52 1.91
N THR A 227 7.60 17.40 3.15
CA THR A 227 8.43 17.47 4.35
C THR A 227 8.43 16.13 5.07
N GLN A 228 9.57 15.77 5.67
CA GLN A 228 9.73 14.51 6.39
C GLN A 228 9.89 14.77 7.88
N ILE A 229 9.22 13.97 8.71
CA ILE A 229 9.39 13.95 10.16
C ILE A 229 10.86 13.76 10.54
N ASN A 230 11.30 14.54 11.51
CA ASN A 230 12.63 14.45 12.10
C ASN A 230 12.54 14.74 13.60
N LEU A 231 12.30 13.68 14.38
CA LEU A 231 12.13 13.78 15.83
C LEU A 231 13.41 14.25 16.54
N GLU A 232 14.59 13.91 16.04
CA GLU A 232 15.87 14.37 16.61
C GLU A 232 16.03 15.90 16.54
N LYS A 233 15.46 16.53 15.50
CA LYS A 233 15.43 17.98 15.31
C LYS A 233 14.13 18.63 15.81
N GLY A 234 13.24 17.87 16.45
CA GLY A 234 11.96 18.37 16.97
C GLY A 234 10.88 18.62 15.91
N TYR A 235 11.05 18.15 14.67
CA TYR A 235 10.06 18.29 13.60
C TYR A 235 9.11 17.09 13.59
N SER A 236 8.01 17.17 14.35
CA SER A 236 6.96 16.14 14.48
C SER A 236 5.74 16.44 13.60
N PHE A 237 4.74 15.55 13.55
CA PHE A 237 3.50 15.77 12.80
C PHE A 237 2.76 17.05 13.25
N PRO A 238 2.51 17.29 14.56
CA PRO A 238 1.91 18.56 15.00
C PRO A 238 2.72 19.79 14.60
N GLU A 239 4.05 19.74 14.72
CA GLU A 239 4.90 20.89 14.41
C GLU A 239 4.98 21.17 12.90
N GLY A 240 5.10 20.12 12.08
CA GLY A 240 5.06 20.21 10.63
C GLY A 240 3.71 20.78 10.15
N LEU A 241 2.61 20.33 10.75
CA LEU A 241 1.27 20.82 10.41
C LEU A 241 1.06 22.29 10.78
N ARG A 242 1.50 22.71 11.98
CA ARG A 242 1.49 24.14 12.36
C ARG A 242 2.36 24.99 11.43
N SER A 243 3.48 24.44 10.98
CA SER A 243 4.39 25.13 10.05
C SER A 243 3.78 25.26 8.66
N ALA A 244 3.14 24.20 8.15
CA ALA A 244 2.45 24.20 6.86
C ALA A 244 1.37 25.29 6.80
N LEU A 245 0.59 25.49 7.87
CA LEU A 245 -0.41 26.56 7.94
C LEU A 245 0.14 27.99 7.79
N ARG A 246 1.45 28.20 7.97
CA ARG A 246 2.12 29.50 7.77
C ARG A 246 2.77 29.62 6.39
N GLN A 247 2.51 28.68 5.49
CA GLN A 247 3.08 28.63 4.15
C GLN A 247 2.04 28.92 3.06
N ASP A 248 0.88 29.48 3.43
CA ASP A 248 -0.23 29.76 2.51
C ASP A 248 -0.65 28.52 1.68
N PRO A 249 -0.91 27.36 2.31
CA PRO A 249 -1.28 26.15 1.58
C PRO A 249 -2.74 26.22 1.12
N ASP A 250 -3.05 25.58 0.00
CA ASP A 250 -4.43 25.25 -0.38
C ASP A 250 -4.79 23.83 0.09
N VAL A 251 -3.82 22.91 -0.05
CA VAL A 251 -3.96 21.49 0.28
C VAL A 251 -2.85 21.08 1.25
N ILE A 252 -3.25 20.38 2.31
CA ILE A 252 -2.32 19.79 3.27
C ILE A 252 -2.53 18.27 3.30
N MET A 253 -1.44 17.50 3.15
CA MET A 253 -1.46 16.06 3.40
C MET A 253 -0.64 15.72 4.64
N VAL A 254 -1.29 15.09 5.62
CA VAL A 254 -0.64 14.56 6.82
C VAL A 254 -0.54 13.05 6.65
N GLY A 255 0.66 12.48 6.63
CA GLY A 255 0.89 11.06 6.34
C GLY A 255 0.00 10.12 7.15
N GLU A 256 -0.21 10.43 8.44
CA GLU A 256 -1.14 9.73 9.31
C GLU A 256 -1.51 10.57 10.54
N ILE A 257 -2.68 10.32 11.11
CA ILE A 257 -3.11 10.87 12.40
C ILE A 257 -3.00 9.75 13.45
N ARG A 258 -2.04 9.89 14.37
CA ARG A 258 -1.81 8.92 15.46
C ARG A 258 -2.25 9.41 16.84
N ASP A 259 -2.24 10.71 17.03
CA ASP A 259 -2.44 11.38 18.32
C ASP A 259 -3.48 12.52 18.22
N GLY A 260 -3.94 12.97 19.39
CA GLY A 260 -4.97 13.99 19.51
C GLY A 260 -4.54 15.36 18.99
N ASP A 261 -3.29 15.77 19.26
CA ASP A 261 -2.76 17.05 18.81
C ASP A 261 -2.79 17.14 17.27
N THR A 262 -2.32 16.10 16.58
CA THR A 262 -2.35 16.02 15.12
C THR A 262 -3.78 16.02 14.60
N ALA A 263 -4.67 15.25 15.24
CA ALA A 263 -6.08 15.17 14.86
C ALA A 263 -6.79 16.53 14.99
N GLU A 264 -6.60 17.22 16.11
CA GLU A 264 -7.20 18.51 16.39
C GLU A 264 -6.75 19.56 15.38
N ILE A 265 -5.44 19.67 15.13
CA ILE A 265 -4.91 20.65 14.18
C ILE A 265 -5.40 20.31 12.76
N ALA A 266 -5.42 19.03 12.35
CA ALA A 266 -5.91 18.64 11.02
C ALA A 266 -7.38 19.03 10.80
N VAL A 267 -8.22 18.82 11.81
CA VAL A 267 -9.64 19.20 11.80
C VAL A 267 -9.80 20.71 11.76
N GLN A 268 -9.03 21.46 12.54
CA GLN A 268 -9.05 22.92 12.49
C GLN A 268 -8.61 23.45 11.12
N SER A 269 -7.54 22.90 10.53
CA SER A 269 -7.08 23.25 9.18
C SER A 269 -8.19 23.08 8.14
N ALA A 270 -8.95 21.98 8.21
CA ALA A 270 -10.05 21.70 7.30
C ALA A 270 -11.21 22.71 7.43
N LEU A 271 -11.42 23.25 8.64
CA LEU A 271 -12.42 24.29 8.91
C LEU A 271 -11.96 25.69 8.52
N THR A 272 -10.66 25.96 8.54
CA THR A 272 -10.09 27.27 8.20
C THR A 272 -9.78 27.42 6.71
N GLY A 273 -10.47 26.68 5.84
CA GLY A 273 -10.39 26.88 4.39
C GLY A 273 -9.38 26.01 3.65
N HIS A 274 -8.82 24.97 4.26
CA HIS A 274 -7.86 24.07 3.60
C HIS A 274 -8.49 22.72 3.24
N MET A 275 -8.05 22.12 2.14
CA MET A 275 -8.31 20.71 1.87
C MET A 275 -7.26 19.85 2.60
N VAL A 276 -7.70 18.95 3.48
CA VAL A 276 -6.83 18.12 4.30
C VAL A 276 -6.98 16.66 3.92
N PHE A 277 -5.87 16.05 3.49
CA PHE A 277 -5.77 14.61 3.29
C PHE A 277 -5.01 13.96 4.45
N SER A 278 -5.50 12.85 4.98
CA SER A 278 -4.70 12.07 5.92
C SER A 278 -5.09 10.60 5.94
N THR A 279 -4.36 9.82 6.74
CA THR A 279 -4.64 8.41 6.96
C THR A 279 -4.91 8.08 8.42
N LEU A 280 -5.70 7.03 8.61
CA LEU A 280 -5.94 6.39 9.90
C LEU A 280 -5.73 4.88 9.76
N HIS A 281 -5.69 4.21 10.93
CA HIS A 281 -5.61 2.76 11.04
C HIS A 281 -6.90 2.22 11.69
N THR A 282 -7.99 2.23 10.94
CA THR A 282 -9.27 1.60 11.29
C THR A 282 -9.60 0.49 10.30
N ASN A 283 -10.49 -0.41 10.68
CA ASN A 283 -10.82 -1.57 9.84
C ASN A 283 -11.71 -1.20 8.65
N ASN A 284 -12.61 -0.24 8.85
CA ASN A 284 -13.66 0.16 7.92
C ASN A 284 -13.84 1.70 7.95
N ALA A 285 -14.63 2.25 7.02
CA ALA A 285 -14.84 3.69 6.89
C ALA A 285 -15.64 4.27 8.07
N ALA A 286 -16.57 3.49 8.64
CA ALA A 286 -17.36 3.90 9.80
C ALA A 286 -16.52 4.12 11.07
N GLY A 287 -15.42 3.39 11.22
CA GLY A 287 -14.47 3.52 12.33
C GLY A 287 -13.73 4.85 12.38
N VAL A 288 -13.72 5.63 11.30
CA VAL A 288 -13.04 6.92 11.25
C VAL A 288 -13.61 7.90 12.28
N ILE A 289 -14.94 8.04 12.36
CA ILE A 289 -15.59 9.00 13.25
C ILE A 289 -15.33 8.65 14.73
N PRO A 290 -15.62 7.43 15.23
CA PRO A 290 -15.31 7.06 16.61
C PRO A 290 -13.82 7.20 16.91
N ARG A 291 -12.94 6.86 15.97
CA ARG A 291 -11.49 6.99 16.16
C ARG A 291 -11.05 8.44 16.37
N LEU A 292 -11.61 9.39 15.63
CA LEU A 292 -11.31 10.83 15.82
C LEU A 292 -11.82 11.31 17.19
N ILE A 293 -12.98 10.83 17.62
CA ILE A 293 -13.55 11.15 18.94
C ILE A 293 -12.68 10.58 20.06
N ASP A 294 -12.21 9.34 19.93
CA ASP A 294 -11.28 8.68 20.85
C ASP A 294 -9.93 9.43 20.95
N LEU A 295 -9.50 10.06 19.87
CA LEU A 295 -8.33 10.94 19.83
C LEU A 295 -8.59 12.33 20.45
N GLY A 296 -9.80 12.59 20.94
CA GLY A 296 -10.16 13.82 21.65
C GLY A 296 -10.76 14.90 20.76
N VAL A 297 -11.04 14.62 19.49
CA VAL A 297 -11.71 15.60 18.62
C VAL A 297 -13.18 15.75 19.01
N ASN A 298 -13.62 17.00 19.17
CA ASN A 298 -15.02 17.30 19.47
C ASN A 298 -15.94 16.89 18.30
N PRO A 299 -16.92 15.98 18.53
CA PRO A 299 -17.81 15.51 17.46
C PRO A 299 -18.60 16.62 16.76
N LYS A 300 -18.91 17.73 17.46
CA LYS A 300 -19.65 18.86 16.87
C LYS A 300 -18.85 19.60 15.80
N ILE A 301 -17.53 19.56 15.91
CA ILE A 301 -16.60 20.23 14.99
C ILE A 301 -16.35 19.35 13.76
N LEU A 302 -16.38 18.02 13.94
CA LEU A 302 -16.21 17.05 12.85
C LEU A 302 -17.27 17.17 11.76
N VAL A 303 -18.51 17.53 12.12
CA VAL A 303 -19.65 17.69 11.21
C VAL A 303 -19.30 18.58 10.02
N SER A 304 -18.59 19.68 10.26
CA SER A 304 -18.23 20.64 9.22
C SER A 304 -16.84 20.41 8.62
N ALA A 305 -16.02 19.56 9.25
CA ALA A 305 -14.63 19.33 8.85
C ALA A 305 -14.48 18.08 7.98
N LEU A 306 -15.06 16.95 8.39
CA LEU A 306 -14.90 15.66 7.72
C LEU A 306 -15.84 15.59 6.52
N SER A 307 -15.30 15.49 5.32
CA SER A 307 -16.08 15.43 4.07
C SER A 307 -16.33 13.99 3.62
N LEU A 308 -15.28 13.17 3.67
CA LEU A 308 -15.32 11.78 3.21
C LEU A 308 -14.39 10.89 4.05
N SER A 309 -14.93 9.79 4.55
CA SER A 309 -14.16 8.69 5.15
C SER A 309 -14.09 7.55 4.16
N MET A 310 -12.90 7.14 3.74
CA MET A 310 -12.69 6.02 2.82
C MET A 310 -11.91 4.92 3.52
N ALA A 311 -12.31 3.66 3.37
CA ALA A 311 -11.50 2.52 3.76
C ALA A 311 -11.12 1.68 2.55
N GLN A 312 -9.94 1.06 2.62
CA GLN A 312 -9.48 0.21 1.54
C GLN A 312 -8.68 -1.01 2.01
N ARG A 313 -8.67 -2.02 1.13
CA ARG A 313 -7.76 -3.18 1.14
C ARG A 313 -7.23 -3.39 -0.27
N LEU A 314 -6.14 -4.14 -0.40
CA LEU A 314 -5.66 -4.61 -1.69
C LEU A 314 -5.95 -6.09 -1.83
N VAL A 315 -6.49 -6.48 -2.97
CA VAL A 315 -6.65 -7.88 -3.39
C VAL A 315 -5.79 -8.12 -4.62
N ARG A 316 -5.27 -9.34 -4.75
CA ARG A 316 -4.54 -9.74 -5.95
C ARG A 316 -5.48 -9.90 -7.13
N LYS A 317 -5.01 -9.55 -8.33
CA LYS A 317 -5.74 -9.75 -9.59
C LYS A 317 -5.47 -11.12 -10.14
N LEU A 318 -6.51 -11.83 -10.56
CA LEU A 318 -6.36 -13.13 -11.24
C LEU A 318 -5.52 -12.98 -12.50
N CYS A 319 -4.62 -13.94 -12.72
CA CYS A 319 -3.81 -13.99 -13.92
C CYS A 319 -4.70 -14.17 -15.16
N THR A 320 -4.63 -13.24 -16.10
CA THR A 320 -5.43 -13.26 -17.33
C THR A 320 -5.11 -14.42 -18.27
N PHE A 321 -3.95 -15.05 -18.10
CA PHE A 321 -3.50 -16.17 -18.94
C PHE A 321 -3.95 -17.54 -18.46
N CYS A 322 -4.17 -17.71 -17.15
CA CYS A 322 -4.42 -19.04 -16.57
C CYS A 322 -5.65 -19.14 -15.68
N LYS A 323 -6.40 -18.05 -15.43
CA LYS A 323 -7.65 -18.15 -14.67
C LYS A 323 -8.62 -19.09 -15.36
N ILE A 324 -9.31 -19.93 -14.60
CA ILE A 324 -10.34 -20.84 -15.10
C ILE A 324 -11.69 -20.48 -14.51
N GLU A 325 -12.74 -20.61 -15.31
CA GLU A 325 -14.11 -20.45 -14.84
C GLU A 325 -14.54 -21.72 -14.09
N HIS A 326 -15.21 -21.55 -12.95
CA HIS A 326 -15.84 -22.64 -12.21
C HIS A 326 -17.26 -22.29 -11.78
N ILE A 327 -18.06 -23.34 -11.58
CA ILE A 327 -19.38 -23.21 -10.96
C ILE A 327 -19.16 -23.06 -9.46
N PRO A 328 -19.74 -22.03 -8.81
CA PRO A 328 -19.59 -21.86 -7.37
C PRO A 328 -20.07 -23.09 -6.60
N THR A 329 -19.31 -23.44 -5.56
CA THR A 329 -19.72 -24.39 -4.52
C THR A 329 -20.98 -23.89 -3.80
N PRO A 330 -21.71 -24.76 -3.06
CA PRO A 330 -22.88 -24.33 -2.30
C PRO A 330 -22.61 -23.14 -1.37
N ASP A 331 -21.50 -23.17 -0.63
CA ASP A 331 -21.11 -22.14 0.34
C ASP A 331 -20.74 -20.81 -0.34
N GLU A 332 -19.97 -20.88 -1.44
CA GLU A 332 -19.68 -19.70 -2.26
C GLU A 332 -20.99 -19.10 -2.80
N ASN A 333 -21.88 -19.92 -3.35
CA ASN A 333 -23.13 -19.45 -3.93
C ASN A 333 -24.06 -18.81 -2.88
N GLU A 334 -24.11 -19.36 -1.67
CA GLU A 334 -24.87 -18.79 -0.55
C GLU A 334 -24.30 -17.43 -0.14
N THR A 335 -22.99 -17.35 0.08
CA THR A 335 -22.30 -16.10 0.46
C THR A 335 -22.46 -15.02 -0.62
N MET A 336 -22.26 -15.38 -1.88
CA MET A 336 -22.44 -14.48 -3.02
C MET A 336 -23.86 -13.93 -3.08
N LYS A 337 -24.88 -14.79 -2.90
CA LYS A 337 -26.29 -14.37 -2.89
C LYS A 337 -26.59 -13.45 -1.72
N LEU A 338 -26.12 -13.77 -0.51
CA LEU A 338 -26.31 -12.96 0.68
C LEU A 338 -25.81 -11.53 0.46
N VAL A 339 -24.58 -11.37 -0.05
CA VAL A 339 -24.05 -10.03 -0.32
C VAL A 339 -24.77 -9.35 -1.48
N MET A 340 -25.11 -10.08 -2.56
CA MET A 340 -25.87 -9.52 -3.68
C MET A 340 -27.28 -9.07 -3.28
N ASP A 341 -27.92 -9.73 -2.34
CA ASP A 341 -29.23 -9.35 -1.81
C ASP A 341 -29.10 -8.11 -0.91
N SER A 342 -28.03 -7.99 -0.11
CA SER A 342 -27.74 -6.76 0.64
C SER A 342 -27.61 -5.53 -0.26
N ILE A 343 -27.01 -5.67 -1.46
CA ILE A 343 -26.89 -4.58 -2.44
C ILE A 343 -28.28 -4.10 -2.85
N LYS A 344 -29.22 -5.03 -3.10
CA LYS A 344 -30.59 -4.69 -3.50
C LYS A 344 -31.39 -4.06 -2.37
N GLU A 345 -31.29 -4.62 -1.16
CA GLU A 345 -32.00 -4.12 0.03
C GLU A 345 -31.58 -2.69 0.38
N GLU A 346 -30.30 -2.36 0.17
CA GLU A 346 -29.76 -1.02 0.35
C GLU A 346 -30.07 -0.06 -0.83
N GLY A 347 -30.87 -0.50 -1.81
CA GLY A 347 -31.30 0.31 -2.94
C GLY A 347 -30.21 0.53 -4.01
N LYS A 348 -29.13 -0.26 -3.98
CA LYS A 348 -28.00 -0.16 -4.91
C LYS A 348 -28.24 -1.11 -6.10
N SER A 349 -27.72 -0.75 -7.27
CA SER A 349 -27.93 -1.56 -8.48
C SER A 349 -26.66 -2.21 -9.00
N LEU A 350 -26.69 -3.53 -9.12
CA LEU A 350 -25.64 -4.31 -9.79
C LEU A 350 -25.50 -4.00 -11.29
N SER A 351 -26.57 -3.47 -11.92
CA SER A 351 -26.52 -3.09 -13.35
C SER A 351 -25.50 -2.00 -13.63
N ASN A 352 -25.20 -1.15 -12.64
CA ASN A 352 -24.20 -0.09 -12.75
C ASN A 352 -22.77 -0.64 -12.91
N TYR A 353 -22.60 -1.95 -12.67
CA TYR A 353 -21.32 -2.65 -12.67
C TYR A 353 -21.22 -3.70 -13.77
N ASN A 354 -22.06 -3.61 -14.81
CA ASN A 354 -22.16 -4.58 -15.91
C ASN A 354 -22.51 -6.01 -15.45
N ILE A 355 -23.14 -6.15 -14.29
CA ILE A 355 -23.54 -7.44 -13.72
C ILE A 355 -25.04 -7.63 -13.94
N ASN A 356 -25.42 -8.74 -14.58
CA ASN A 356 -26.81 -9.15 -14.72
C ASN A 356 -27.19 -10.14 -13.60
N PRO A 357 -27.96 -9.74 -12.59
CA PRO A 357 -28.29 -10.59 -11.45
C PRO A 357 -29.20 -11.78 -11.80
N LYS A 358 -29.75 -11.83 -13.02
CA LYS A 358 -30.57 -12.95 -13.50
C LYS A 358 -29.75 -14.09 -14.14
N MET A 359 -28.47 -13.84 -14.43
CA MET A 359 -27.59 -14.87 -15.00
C MET A 359 -27.03 -15.76 -13.89
N PRO A 360 -26.75 -17.04 -14.17
CA PRO A 360 -26.10 -17.92 -13.21
C PRO A 360 -24.74 -17.35 -12.81
N ILE A 361 -24.44 -17.38 -11.51
CA ILE A 361 -23.17 -16.91 -10.96
C ILE A 361 -22.05 -17.81 -11.49
N LYS A 362 -21.02 -17.18 -12.04
CA LYS A 362 -19.79 -17.82 -12.49
C LYS A 362 -18.63 -17.19 -11.72
N LEU A 363 -17.76 -18.03 -11.20
CA LEU A 363 -16.57 -17.60 -10.47
C LEU A 363 -15.33 -17.97 -11.25
N TRP A 364 -14.18 -17.40 -10.84
CA TRP A 364 -12.90 -17.70 -11.43
C TRP A 364 -11.89 -18.11 -10.36
N SER A 365 -11.17 -19.18 -10.64
CA SER A 365 -10.14 -19.74 -9.76
C SER A 365 -8.73 -19.42 -10.27
N PRO A 366 -7.76 -19.20 -9.38
CA PRO A 366 -6.34 -19.16 -9.72
C PRO A 366 -5.83 -20.57 -10.08
N VAL A 367 -4.99 -20.67 -11.12
CA VAL A 367 -4.32 -21.95 -11.49
C VAL A 367 -2.82 -21.88 -11.28
N GLY A 368 -2.18 -20.81 -11.76
CA GLY A 368 -0.73 -20.69 -11.79
C GLY A 368 -0.16 -21.08 -13.15
N CYS A 369 0.66 -20.19 -13.71
CA CYS A 369 1.40 -20.41 -14.93
C CYS A 369 2.71 -19.60 -14.87
N LYS A 370 3.55 -19.73 -15.89
CA LYS A 370 4.83 -19.00 -15.96
C LYS A 370 4.64 -17.47 -15.83
N GLU A 371 3.64 -16.90 -16.50
CA GLU A 371 3.36 -15.46 -16.51
C GLU A 371 3.07 -14.84 -15.13
N CYS A 372 2.57 -15.65 -14.20
CA CYS A 372 2.26 -15.23 -12.83
C CYS A 372 3.18 -15.88 -11.79
N ASN A 373 4.32 -16.44 -12.22
CA ASN A 373 5.25 -17.16 -11.36
C ASN A 373 4.55 -18.25 -10.53
N LYS A 374 3.63 -18.98 -11.17
CA LYS A 374 2.82 -20.07 -10.58
C LYS A 374 1.91 -19.65 -9.42
N THR A 375 1.74 -18.35 -9.15
CA THR A 375 0.88 -17.89 -8.05
C THR A 375 -0.61 -17.90 -8.41
N GLY A 376 -0.94 -17.83 -9.70
CA GLY A 376 -2.31 -17.66 -10.20
C GLY A 376 -2.79 -16.20 -10.23
N TYR A 377 -1.96 -15.26 -9.76
CA TYR A 377 -2.27 -13.83 -9.68
C TYR A 377 -1.16 -12.95 -10.27
N LYS A 378 -1.51 -11.76 -10.76
CA LYS A 378 -0.53 -10.78 -11.26
C LYS A 378 -1.05 -9.37 -11.07
N GLY A 379 -0.36 -8.61 -10.22
CA GLY A 379 -0.77 -7.27 -9.81
C GLY A 379 -1.85 -7.28 -8.74
N ARG A 380 -2.18 -6.08 -8.25
CA ARG A 380 -3.18 -5.84 -7.21
C ARG A 380 -4.19 -4.80 -7.65
N ILE A 381 -5.35 -4.79 -7.01
CA ILE A 381 -6.39 -3.78 -7.17
C ILE A 381 -6.99 -3.45 -5.81
N GLY A 382 -7.39 -2.20 -5.61
CA GLY A 382 -8.07 -1.80 -4.37
C GLY A 382 -9.51 -2.28 -4.33
N ILE A 383 -9.95 -2.71 -3.15
CA ILE A 383 -11.36 -2.74 -2.79
C ILE A 383 -11.62 -1.60 -1.82
N PHE A 384 -12.71 -0.87 -2.05
CA PHE A 384 -13.00 0.39 -1.40
C PHE A 384 -14.39 0.37 -0.80
N GLU A 385 -14.52 1.12 0.28
CA GLU A 385 -15.79 1.63 0.75
C GLU A 385 -15.60 3.08 1.20
N ALA A 386 -16.69 3.83 1.26
CA ALA A 386 -16.64 5.15 1.84
C ALA A 386 -17.95 5.53 2.51
N ILE A 387 -17.85 6.50 3.41
CA ILE A 387 -18.97 7.18 4.03
C ILE A 387 -18.76 8.65 3.78
N LYS A 388 -19.68 9.22 3.00
CA LYS A 388 -19.75 10.67 2.80
C LYS A 388 -20.40 11.28 4.02
N THR A 389 -19.88 12.40 4.51
CA THR A 389 -20.59 13.15 5.55
C THR A 389 -21.74 13.89 4.89
N ASP A 390 -22.95 13.35 5.02
CA ASP A 390 -24.19 13.96 4.57
C ASP A 390 -25.08 14.33 5.77
N GLU A 391 -26.23 14.96 5.52
CA GLU A 391 -27.16 15.40 6.57
C GLU A 391 -27.56 14.29 7.56
N MET A 392 -27.57 13.02 7.15
CA MET A 392 -27.93 11.92 8.06
C MET A 392 -26.76 11.56 8.98
N ILE A 393 -25.55 11.52 8.45
CA ILE A 393 -24.32 11.31 9.24
C ILE A 393 -24.08 12.51 10.17
N GLU A 394 -24.25 13.73 9.69
CA GLU A 394 -24.12 14.96 10.46
C GLU A 394 -25.06 15.01 11.67
N LYS A 395 -26.28 14.46 11.56
CA LYS A 395 -27.26 14.41 12.67
C LYS A 395 -26.82 13.51 13.81
N ILE A 396 -26.23 12.36 13.52
CA ILE A 396 -25.86 11.38 14.54
C ILE A 396 -24.47 11.66 15.12
N MET A 397 -23.58 12.33 14.39
CA MET A 397 -22.19 12.55 14.79
C MET A 397 -22.03 13.24 16.16
N PRO A 398 -22.83 14.27 16.54
CA PRO A 398 -22.78 14.88 17.87
C PRO A 398 -23.13 13.94 19.03
N GLU A 399 -23.81 12.82 18.75
CA GLU A 399 -24.26 11.85 19.76
C GLU A 399 -23.18 10.81 20.11
N ASN A 400 -21.97 10.94 19.52
CA ASN A 400 -20.89 9.96 19.64
C ASN A 400 -21.33 8.54 19.20
N PRO A 401 -21.74 8.38 17.93
CA PRO A 401 -22.32 7.14 17.45
C PRO A 401 -21.26 6.04 17.32
N SER A 402 -21.66 4.81 17.58
CA SER A 402 -20.84 3.62 17.31
C SER A 402 -20.66 3.37 15.81
N GLU A 403 -19.64 2.58 15.45
CA GLU A 403 -19.43 2.14 14.06
C GLU A 403 -20.69 1.51 13.45
N ARG A 404 -21.45 0.74 14.24
CA ARG A 404 -22.66 0.06 13.79
C ARG A 404 -23.77 1.05 13.44
N GLU A 405 -23.93 2.10 14.23
CA GLU A 405 -24.93 3.14 13.97
C GLU A 405 -24.57 3.95 12.73
N ILE A 406 -23.30 4.31 12.58
CA ILE A 406 -22.77 4.98 11.38
C ILE A 406 -22.98 4.12 10.13
N LYS A 407 -22.58 2.84 10.17
CA LYS A 407 -22.79 1.89 9.06
C LYS A 407 -24.27 1.84 8.68
N LYS A 408 -25.17 1.69 9.65
CA LYS A 408 -26.62 1.58 9.41
C LYS A 408 -27.16 2.80 8.67
N VAL A 409 -26.73 4.01 9.03
CA VAL A 409 -27.15 5.25 8.37
C VAL A 409 -26.52 5.39 6.98
N ALA A 410 -25.23 5.04 6.84
CA ALA A 410 -24.51 5.17 5.58
C ALA A 410 -24.99 4.21 4.46
N ARG A 411 -25.67 3.10 4.81
CA ARG A 411 -26.16 2.10 3.85
C ARG A 411 -26.97 2.70 2.69
N THR A 412 -27.71 3.78 2.94
CA THR A 412 -28.57 4.43 1.95
C THR A 412 -27.84 5.43 1.03
N GLN A 413 -26.53 5.63 1.18
CA GLN A 413 -25.76 6.59 0.38
C GLN A 413 -25.47 6.13 -1.06
N GLY A 414 -25.83 4.89 -1.40
CA GLY A 414 -25.55 4.33 -2.73
C GLY A 414 -24.09 3.92 -2.95
N ILE A 415 -23.22 4.06 -1.94
CA ILE A 415 -21.80 3.67 -1.99
C ILE A 415 -21.69 2.21 -1.57
N LEU A 416 -20.98 1.37 -2.34
CA LEU A 416 -20.76 -0.02 -1.98
C LEU A 416 -19.92 -0.14 -0.69
N SER A 417 -20.28 -1.09 0.17
CA SER A 417 -19.39 -1.53 1.25
C SER A 417 -18.23 -2.36 0.69
N MET A 418 -17.19 -2.58 1.49
CA MET A 418 -15.98 -3.23 0.99
C MET A 418 -16.24 -4.68 0.54
N ARG A 419 -17.14 -5.39 1.22
CA ARG A 419 -17.62 -6.71 0.81
C ARG A 419 -18.39 -6.66 -0.51
N GLN A 420 -19.24 -5.66 -0.70
CA GLN A 420 -20.04 -5.50 -1.93
C GLN A 420 -19.15 -5.18 -3.12
N ASP A 421 -18.19 -4.27 -2.96
CA ASP A 421 -17.20 -3.95 -4.00
C ASP A 421 -16.31 -5.17 -4.33
N GLY A 422 -15.89 -5.94 -3.32
CA GLY A 422 -15.19 -7.22 -3.52
C GLY A 422 -15.99 -8.20 -4.38
N ILE A 423 -17.28 -8.37 -4.08
CA ILE A 423 -18.20 -9.24 -4.84
C ILE A 423 -18.38 -8.76 -6.29
N VAL A 424 -18.51 -7.45 -6.50
CA VAL A 424 -18.56 -6.86 -7.85
C VAL A 424 -17.29 -7.20 -8.64
N LYS A 425 -16.11 -7.14 -8.01
CA LYS A 425 -14.84 -7.50 -8.65
C LYS A 425 -14.70 -9.00 -8.90
N ILE A 426 -15.21 -9.85 -8.00
CA ILE A 426 -15.29 -11.31 -8.20
C ILE A 426 -16.17 -11.63 -9.42
N LEU A 427 -17.37 -11.05 -9.49
CA LEU A 427 -18.33 -11.30 -10.58
C LEU A 427 -17.83 -10.80 -11.95
N ASN A 428 -16.91 -9.85 -11.97
CA ASN A 428 -16.22 -9.39 -13.18
C ASN A 428 -14.93 -10.18 -13.50
N GLY A 429 -14.60 -11.20 -12.70
CA GLY A 429 -13.42 -12.05 -12.90
C GLY A 429 -12.10 -11.33 -12.76
N ILE A 430 -12.08 -10.26 -11.96
CA ILE A 430 -10.89 -9.47 -11.65
C ILE A 430 -10.07 -10.16 -10.55
N THR A 431 -10.74 -10.70 -9.55
CA THR A 431 -10.14 -11.40 -8.40
C THR A 431 -10.95 -12.67 -8.09
N SER A 432 -10.46 -13.50 -7.17
CA SER A 432 -11.13 -14.74 -6.76
C SER A 432 -11.92 -14.57 -5.47
N PHE A 433 -12.81 -15.51 -5.19
CA PHE A 433 -13.61 -15.52 -3.95
C PHE A 433 -12.72 -15.60 -2.71
N GLU A 434 -11.74 -16.51 -2.73
CA GLU A 434 -10.82 -16.76 -1.62
C GLU A 434 -9.96 -15.52 -1.34
N GLU A 435 -9.58 -14.79 -2.38
CA GLU A 435 -8.76 -13.59 -2.24
C GLU A 435 -9.51 -12.48 -1.50
N VAL A 436 -10.77 -12.22 -1.86
CA VAL A 436 -11.59 -11.21 -1.15
C VAL A 436 -11.86 -11.66 0.28
N GLN A 437 -12.21 -12.93 0.48
CA GLN A 437 -12.47 -13.50 1.80
C GLN A 437 -11.25 -13.41 2.74
N SER A 438 -10.03 -13.42 2.18
CA SER A 438 -8.80 -13.30 2.97
C SER A 438 -8.57 -11.90 3.57
N VAL A 439 -9.23 -10.86 3.04
CA VAL A 439 -9.02 -9.46 3.48
C VAL A 439 -10.28 -8.78 4.00
N VAL A 440 -11.46 -9.32 3.71
CA VAL A 440 -12.77 -8.81 4.13
C VAL A 440 -13.63 -9.97 4.62
N ASP A 441 -14.29 -9.78 5.75
CA ASP A 441 -15.31 -10.71 6.23
C ASP A 441 -16.58 -10.56 5.38
N LEU A 442 -16.85 -11.57 4.54
CA LEU A 442 -18.01 -11.59 3.68
C LEU A 442 -19.32 -11.87 4.44
N ASN A 443 -19.23 -12.40 5.66
CA ASN A 443 -20.36 -12.71 6.53
C ASN A 443 -20.70 -11.58 7.51
N GLU A 444 -19.88 -10.54 7.59
CA GLU A 444 -20.12 -9.39 8.47
C GLU A 444 -21.36 -8.61 7.99
N GLU A 445 -22.27 -8.29 8.93
CA GLU A 445 -23.48 -7.49 8.69
C GLU A 445 -23.25 -5.97 8.79
#